data_AF-A0A3D6DYY9-F1
#
_entry.id   AF-A0A3D6DYY9-F1
#
_cell.length_a   1.000
_cell.length_b   1.000
_cell.length_c   1.000
_cell.angle_alpha   90.00
_cell.angle_beta   90.00
_cell.angle_gamma   90.00
#
_symmetry.space_group_name_H-M   'P 1'
#
loop_
_entity.id
_entity.type
_entity.pdbx_description
1 polymer ?
#
loop_
_entity_poly.entity_id
_entity_poly.type
_entity_poly.pdbx_seq_one_letter_code
_entity_poly.pdbx_strand_id
1 'polypeptide(L)'
;MSLYKNTASQKAAVFAYDKTTGAAKTGDAANITAYLSKDWGAAAAVADTNPTEMDATNMPGWYAFDLTQTETNAEVLVLAPKSSTANVIIDQVQVFTENLAVNRTGAVGSVTAGVTLAADAISAAALSAAAVDEILDEVVEGALTMRQILRLLLAEAMGKATGGGTTSIAFRDNADTKNRIAATVDANGNRSAVTLDAS
;
A
#
# COMPACT_ATOMS: atom_id res chain seq x y z
N MET A 1 -24.07 -10.06 -7.79
CA MET A 1 -23.08 -9.91 -8.87
C MET A 1 -22.48 -8.54 -8.71
N SER A 2 -21.27 -8.42 -8.16
CA SER A 2 -20.57 -7.14 -8.09
C SER A 2 -19.78 -6.91 -9.37
N LEU A 3 -19.97 -5.74 -9.98
CA LEU A 3 -19.10 -5.24 -11.04
C LEU A 3 -18.00 -4.40 -10.39
N TYR A 4 -16.78 -4.47 -10.88
CA TYR A 4 -15.70 -3.61 -10.40
C TYR A 4 -15.70 -2.27 -11.13
N LYS A 5 -15.54 -1.18 -10.38
CA LYS A 5 -15.46 0.17 -10.94
C LYS A 5 -14.27 0.27 -11.89
N ASN A 6 -14.46 0.95 -13.01
CA ASN A 6 -13.38 1.29 -13.96
C ASN A 6 -12.57 0.07 -14.45
N THR A 7 -13.26 -1.05 -14.68
CA THR A 7 -12.64 -2.31 -15.12
C THR A 7 -13.30 -2.77 -16.43
N ALA A 8 -12.48 -3.10 -17.43
CA ALA A 8 -12.95 -3.56 -18.73
C ALA A 8 -13.48 -5.01 -18.69
N SER A 9 -14.15 -5.43 -19.75
CA SER A 9 -14.52 -6.83 -20.03
C SER A 9 -15.42 -7.46 -18.96
N GLN A 10 -16.32 -6.67 -18.41
CA GLN A 10 -17.34 -7.15 -17.48
C GLN A 10 -18.69 -7.27 -18.18
N LYS A 11 -19.57 -8.12 -17.64
CA LYS A 11 -20.85 -8.41 -18.29
C LYS A 11 -22.02 -8.13 -17.36
N ALA A 12 -23.10 -7.62 -17.93
CA ALA A 12 -24.39 -7.47 -17.26
C ALA A 12 -25.44 -8.27 -18.03
N ALA A 13 -26.11 -9.19 -17.33
CA ALA A 13 -27.13 -10.06 -17.92
C ALA A 13 -28.53 -9.50 -17.65
N VAL A 14 -29.41 -9.61 -18.63
CA VAL A 14 -30.81 -9.18 -18.61
C VAL A 14 -31.70 -10.32 -19.12
N PHE A 15 -32.97 -10.29 -18.74
CA PHE A 15 -33.93 -11.33 -19.09
C PHE A 15 -35.05 -10.77 -19.97
N ALA A 16 -35.27 -11.39 -21.14
CA ALA A 16 -36.31 -11.01 -22.09
C ALA A 16 -37.43 -12.06 -22.14
N TYR A 17 -38.68 -11.60 -22.20
CA TYR A 17 -39.86 -12.44 -22.29
C TYR A 17 -40.97 -11.78 -23.11
N ASP A 18 -41.87 -12.60 -23.64
CA ASP A 18 -43.05 -12.12 -24.36
C ASP A 18 -44.15 -11.72 -23.35
N LYS A 19 -44.65 -10.49 -23.46
CA LYS A 19 -45.68 -9.92 -22.58
C LYS A 19 -47.00 -10.70 -22.62
N THR A 20 -47.32 -11.31 -23.75
CA THR A 20 -48.61 -11.97 -23.98
C THR A 20 -48.61 -13.37 -23.40
N THR A 21 -47.50 -14.09 -23.56
CA THR A 21 -47.38 -15.51 -23.18
C THR A 21 -46.61 -15.74 -21.89
N GLY A 22 -45.79 -14.77 -21.46
CA GLY A 22 -44.84 -14.94 -20.37
C GLY A 22 -43.66 -15.86 -20.69
N ALA A 23 -43.56 -16.36 -21.93
CA ALA A 23 -42.49 -17.25 -22.34
C ALA A 23 -41.18 -16.46 -22.49
N ALA A 24 -40.08 -17.09 -22.10
CA ALA A 24 -38.74 -16.56 -22.35
C ALA A 24 -38.54 -16.34 -23.85
N LYS A 25 -38.07 -15.14 -24.21
CA LYS A 25 -37.87 -14.76 -25.62
C LYS A 25 -36.49 -15.21 -26.06
N THR A 26 -36.40 -16.10 -27.03
CA THR A 26 -35.14 -16.53 -27.63
C THR A 26 -34.91 -15.95 -29.03
N GLY A 27 -33.65 -15.93 -29.48
CA GLY A 27 -33.25 -15.47 -30.82
C GLY A 27 -33.43 -13.97 -31.08
N ASP A 28 -33.54 -13.14 -30.04
CA ASP A 28 -33.88 -11.72 -30.18
C ASP A 28 -32.67 -10.78 -30.08
N ALA A 29 -31.45 -11.32 -29.94
CA ALA A 29 -30.21 -10.56 -29.73
C ALA A 29 -30.05 -9.37 -30.69
N ALA A 30 -30.31 -9.56 -32.00
CA ALA A 30 -30.18 -8.52 -33.01
C ALA A 30 -31.19 -7.36 -32.88
N ASN A 31 -32.29 -7.58 -32.15
CA ASN A 31 -33.35 -6.60 -31.94
C ASN A 31 -33.22 -5.88 -30.59
N ILE A 32 -32.33 -6.36 -29.72
CA ILE A 32 -32.13 -5.83 -28.38
C ILE A 32 -30.97 -4.82 -28.41
N THR A 33 -31.23 -3.63 -27.87
CA THR A 33 -30.23 -2.59 -27.59
C THR A 33 -30.33 -2.19 -26.12
N ALA A 34 -29.27 -1.65 -25.51
CA ALA A 34 -29.36 -1.14 -24.14
C ALA A 34 -28.83 0.28 -23.98
N TYR A 35 -29.38 0.94 -22.97
CA TYR A 35 -28.93 2.24 -22.51
C TYR A 35 -28.44 2.11 -21.08
N LEU A 36 -27.30 2.73 -20.80
CA LEU A 36 -26.67 2.75 -19.50
C LEU A 36 -26.75 4.16 -18.92
N SER A 37 -27.34 4.27 -17.73
CA SER A 37 -27.21 5.44 -16.88
C SER A 37 -26.12 5.20 -15.84
N LYS A 38 -25.19 6.16 -15.76
CA LYS A 38 -24.10 6.21 -14.78
C LYS A 38 -24.43 7.24 -13.71
N ASP A 39 -24.49 6.82 -12.45
CA ASP A 39 -24.76 7.67 -11.29
C ASP A 39 -26.01 8.55 -11.44
N TRP A 40 -27.08 7.97 -11.98
CA TRP A 40 -28.35 8.65 -12.28
C TRP A 40 -28.23 9.79 -13.30
N GLY A 41 -27.13 9.83 -14.06
CA GLY A 41 -26.94 10.75 -15.16
C GLY A 41 -27.76 10.39 -16.40
N ALA A 42 -27.69 11.25 -17.42
CA ALA A 42 -28.32 11.00 -18.71
C ALA A 42 -27.85 9.67 -19.31
N ALA A 43 -28.81 8.86 -19.74
CA ALA A 43 -28.51 7.55 -20.29
C ALA A 43 -27.85 7.68 -21.68
N ALA A 44 -26.83 6.84 -21.93
CA ALA A 44 -26.18 6.71 -23.23
C ALA A 44 -26.32 5.26 -23.71
N ALA A 45 -26.31 5.05 -25.04
CA ALA A 45 -26.28 3.69 -25.58
C ALA A 45 -25.01 2.98 -25.11
N VAL A 46 -25.13 1.70 -24.76
CA VAL A 46 -23.94 0.89 -24.50
C VAL A 46 -23.14 0.65 -25.79
N ALA A 47 -21.84 0.44 -25.66
CA ALA A 47 -20.96 0.16 -26.79
C ALA A 47 -21.30 -1.17 -27.47
N ASP A 48 -21.73 -2.16 -26.68
CA ASP A 48 -22.22 -3.44 -27.19
C ASP A 48 -23.62 -3.28 -27.80
N THR A 49 -23.66 -3.09 -29.13
CA THR A 49 -24.88 -2.71 -29.85
C THR A 49 -25.96 -3.79 -29.75
N ASN A 50 -25.58 -5.06 -29.62
CA ASN A 50 -26.49 -6.19 -29.51
C ASN A 50 -25.93 -7.19 -28.51
N PRO A 51 -26.69 -7.59 -27.48
CA PRO A 51 -26.19 -8.50 -26.47
C PRO A 51 -25.97 -9.90 -27.05
N THR A 52 -25.14 -10.68 -26.38
CA THR A 52 -24.99 -12.10 -26.67
C THR A 52 -26.09 -12.89 -25.97
N GLU A 53 -26.85 -13.71 -26.72
CA GLU A 53 -27.75 -14.70 -26.13
C GLU A 53 -26.94 -15.80 -25.44
N MET A 54 -27.16 -16.01 -24.14
CA MET A 54 -26.28 -16.88 -23.33
C MET A 54 -26.45 -18.35 -23.67
N ASP A 55 -27.68 -18.86 -23.70
CA ASP A 55 -28.02 -20.22 -24.13
C ASP A 55 -29.52 -20.31 -24.43
N ALA A 56 -29.90 -20.48 -25.69
CA ALA A 56 -31.31 -20.55 -26.09
C ALA A 56 -32.06 -21.81 -25.61
N THR A 57 -31.33 -22.84 -25.16
CA THR A 57 -31.90 -24.13 -24.74
C THR A 57 -31.97 -24.24 -23.22
N ASN A 58 -30.86 -23.99 -22.53
CA ASN A 58 -30.73 -24.21 -21.08
C ASN A 58 -30.98 -22.94 -20.26
N MET A 59 -30.84 -21.75 -20.87
CA MET A 59 -31.09 -20.45 -20.24
C MET A 59 -31.90 -19.53 -21.19
N PRO A 60 -33.06 -19.99 -21.70
CA PRO A 60 -33.82 -19.21 -22.68
C PRO A 60 -34.17 -17.83 -22.10
N GLY A 61 -34.07 -16.78 -22.92
CA GLY A 61 -34.37 -15.40 -22.51
C GLY A 61 -33.22 -14.63 -21.86
N TRP A 62 -32.09 -15.27 -21.55
CA TRP A 62 -30.93 -14.58 -20.97
C TRP A 62 -30.00 -14.00 -22.04
N TYR A 63 -29.78 -12.68 -21.94
CA TYR A 63 -28.93 -11.90 -22.83
C TYR A 63 -27.87 -11.17 -22.01
N ALA A 64 -26.61 -11.25 -22.41
CA ALA A 64 -25.49 -10.60 -21.73
C ALA A 64 -24.90 -9.48 -22.59
N PHE A 65 -24.79 -8.29 -22.00
CA PHE A 65 -24.09 -7.15 -22.57
C PHE A 65 -22.64 -7.10 -22.09
N ASP A 66 -21.73 -6.86 -23.02
CA ASP A 66 -20.35 -6.51 -22.73
C ASP A 66 -20.22 -5.03 -22.33
N LEU A 67 -19.62 -4.78 -21.17
CA LEU A 67 -19.37 -3.44 -20.65
C LEU A 67 -17.87 -3.11 -20.74
N THR A 68 -17.59 -1.97 -21.33
CA THR A 68 -16.26 -1.38 -21.42
C THR A 68 -15.82 -0.76 -20.09
N GLN A 69 -14.53 -0.45 -19.98
CA GLN A 69 -13.98 0.25 -18.81
C GLN A 69 -14.68 1.60 -18.54
N THR A 70 -14.99 2.36 -19.60
CA THR A 70 -15.65 3.68 -19.48
C THR A 70 -17.08 3.57 -18.98
N GLU A 71 -17.77 2.49 -19.34
CA GLU A 71 -19.15 2.21 -18.91
C GLU A 71 -19.20 1.76 -17.45
N THR A 72 -18.20 1.01 -16.98
CA THR A 72 -18.14 0.55 -15.58
C THR A 72 -17.54 1.58 -14.61
N ASN A 73 -17.12 2.75 -15.10
CA ASN A 73 -16.56 3.82 -14.26
C ASN A 73 -17.64 4.73 -13.66
N ALA A 74 -18.45 4.17 -12.76
CA ALA A 74 -19.49 4.86 -11.98
C ALA A 74 -19.86 4.00 -10.76
N GLU A 75 -20.42 4.60 -9.72
CA GLU A 75 -20.81 3.93 -8.47
C GLU A 75 -22.09 3.12 -8.64
N VAL A 76 -23.05 3.68 -9.38
CA VAL A 76 -24.32 3.03 -9.72
C VAL A 76 -24.47 2.95 -11.22
N LEU A 77 -24.74 1.74 -11.71
CA LEU A 77 -25.05 1.44 -13.10
C LEU A 77 -26.51 1.00 -13.20
N VAL A 78 -27.28 1.64 -14.06
CA VAL A 78 -28.62 1.18 -14.44
C VAL A 78 -28.60 0.84 -15.92
N LEU A 79 -28.72 -0.44 -16.24
CA LEU A 79 -28.79 -0.96 -17.60
C LEU A 79 -30.25 -1.21 -17.97
N ALA A 80 -30.74 -0.42 -18.91
CA ALA A 80 -32.11 -0.45 -19.42
C ALA A 80 -32.13 -0.95 -20.88
N PRO A 81 -32.32 -2.25 -21.11
CA PRO A 81 -32.45 -2.83 -22.44
C PRO A 81 -33.84 -2.58 -23.05
N LYS A 82 -33.91 -2.57 -24.38
CA LYS A 82 -35.15 -2.49 -25.16
C LYS A 82 -35.04 -3.35 -26.42
N SER A 83 -36.08 -4.15 -26.68
CA SER A 83 -36.26 -4.86 -27.96
C SER A 83 -37.09 -4.02 -28.93
N SER A 84 -36.77 -4.09 -30.23
CA SER A 84 -37.62 -3.61 -31.32
C SER A 84 -38.70 -4.62 -31.73
N THR A 85 -38.62 -5.87 -31.25
CA THR A 85 -39.62 -6.92 -31.50
C THR A 85 -40.91 -6.64 -30.72
N ALA A 86 -42.05 -6.71 -31.41
CA ALA A 86 -43.35 -6.48 -30.79
C ALA A 86 -43.61 -7.45 -29.63
N ASN A 87 -44.25 -6.94 -28.57
CA ASN A 87 -44.63 -7.68 -27.36
C ASN A 87 -43.47 -8.23 -26.51
N VAL A 88 -42.21 -7.92 -26.80
CA VAL A 88 -41.08 -8.31 -25.94
C VAL A 88 -40.87 -7.28 -24.84
N ILE A 89 -40.81 -7.74 -23.59
CA ILE A 89 -40.37 -6.96 -22.43
C ILE A 89 -39.02 -7.52 -21.98
N ILE A 90 -38.16 -6.63 -21.49
CA ILE A 90 -36.86 -7.01 -20.93
C ILE A 90 -36.72 -6.37 -19.55
N ASP A 91 -36.32 -7.16 -18.57
CA ASP A 91 -36.09 -6.67 -17.22
C ASP A 91 -34.74 -5.96 -17.13
N GLN A 92 -34.76 -4.75 -16.57
CA GLN A 92 -33.58 -3.92 -16.34
C GLN A 92 -32.75 -4.43 -15.15
N VAL A 93 -31.46 -4.10 -15.13
CA VAL A 93 -30.56 -4.42 -14.02
C VAL A 93 -29.91 -3.17 -13.44
N GLN A 94 -29.95 -3.06 -12.11
CA GLN A 94 -29.18 -2.07 -11.35
C GLN A 94 -28.01 -2.78 -10.68
N VAL A 95 -26.81 -2.23 -10.85
CA VAL A 95 -25.58 -2.75 -10.24
C VAL A 95 -24.86 -1.64 -9.50
N PHE A 96 -24.47 -1.94 -8.27
CA PHE A 96 -23.50 -1.13 -7.53
C PHE A 96 -22.11 -1.63 -7.85
N THR A 97 -21.22 -0.74 -8.27
CA THR A 97 -19.84 -1.13 -8.53
C THR A 97 -19.01 -1.11 -7.25
N GLU A 98 -18.04 -2.00 -7.18
CA GLU A 98 -17.07 -2.07 -6.09
C GLU A 98 -15.70 -1.64 -6.59
N ASN A 99 -14.89 -1.02 -5.73
CA ASN A 99 -13.52 -0.71 -6.12
C ASN A 99 -12.71 -2.01 -6.18
N LEU A 100 -12.08 -2.29 -7.32
CA LEU A 100 -11.12 -3.40 -7.46
C LEU A 100 -9.96 -3.29 -6.45
N ALA A 101 -9.72 -2.08 -5.95
CA ALA A 101 -8.68 -1.74 -4.98
C ALA A 101 -9.05 -2.00 -3.50
N VAL A 102 -10.03 -2.86 -3.18
CA VAL A 102 -9.99 -3.56 -1.87
C VAL A 102 -8.88 -4.63 -1.93
N ASN A 103 -7.66 -4.12 -2.12
CA ASN A 103 -6.42 -4.80 -1.89
C ASN A 103 -6.48 -5.28 -0.43
N ARG A 104 -6.42 -6.59 -0.17
CA ARG A 104 -6.06 -7.10 1.17
C ARG A 104 -4.63 -6.70 1.57
N THR A 105 -3.92 -5.99 0.68
CA THR A 105 -2.72 -5.17 0.93
C THR A 105 -3.03 -3.85 1.65
N GLY A 106 -4.32 -3.50 1.83
CA GLY A 106 -4.81 -2.33 2.55
C GLY A 106 -4.89 -2.49 4.07
N ALA A 107 -4.60 -3.67 4.63
CA ALA A 107 -4.26 -3.79 6.04
C ALA A 107 -3.00 -2.96 6.40
N VAL A 108 -2.20 -2.56 5.39
CA VAL A 108 -1.06 -1.64 5.53
C VAL A 108 -1.47 -0.17 5.27
N GLY A 109 -2.62 0.10 4.67
CA GLY A 109 -3.11 1.44 4.31
C GLY A 109 -3.97 2.14 5.36
N SER A 110 -4.31 1.46 6.47
CA SER A 110 -4.96 2.09 7.64
C SER A 110 -3.96 2.58 8.69
N VAL A 111 -2.65 2.48 8.40
CA VAL A 111 -1.63 3.18 9.18
C VAL A 111 -1.76 4.67 8.85
N THR A 112 -2.52 5.35 9.69
CA THR A 112 -2.71 6.79 9.85
C THR A 112 -1.72 7.65 9.07
N ALA A 113 -2.27 8.57 8.26
CA ALA A 113 -1.55 9.65 7.58
C ALA A 113 -0.56 10.33 8.54
N GLY A 114 0.72 9.98 8.41
CA GLY A 114 1.79 10.44 9.29
C GLY A 114 2.94 9.44 9.42
N VAL A 115 2.70 8.15 9.20
CA VAL A 115 3.79 7.15 9.17
C VAL A 115 4.08 6.77 7.72
N THR A 116 5.05 7.44 7.11
CA THR A 116 5.73 6.90 5.92
C THR A 116 6.50 5.67 6.37
N LEU A 117 5.88 4.50 6.29
CA LEU A 117 6.62 3.24 6.35
C LEU A 117 7.41 3.18 5.03
N ALA A 118 8.74 3.36 5.10
CA ALA A 118 9.60 3.15 3.95
C ALA A 118 9.32 1.74 3.40
N ALA A 119 9.32 1.59 2.07
CA ALA A 119 9.03 0.30 1.39
C ALA A 119 9.89 -0.87 1.92
N ASP A 120 11.03 -0.53 2.52
CA ASP A 120 12.03 -1.48 3.04
C ASP A 120 11.92 -1.71 4.57
N ALA A 121 10.98 -1.08 5.27
CA ALA A 121 10.84 -1.17 6.73
C ALA A 121 10.53 -2.59 7.24
N ILE A 122 10.08 -3.50 6.35
CA ILE A 122 9.66 -4.87 6.69
C ILE A 122 10.72 -5.92 6.28
N SER A 123 11.72 -5.56 5.47
CA SER A 123 12.87 -6.42 5.22
C SER A 123 14.02 -6.00 6.12
N ALA A 124 14.34 -6.82 7.12
CA ALA A 124 15.35 -6.62 8.16
C ALA A 124 16.83 -6.41 7.70
N ALA A 125 17.11 -5.70 6.61
CA ALA A 125 18.46 -5.49 6.08
C ALA A 125 19.00 -4.05 6.20
N ALA A 126 18.21 -3.06 6.56
CA ALA A 126 18.76 -1.76 6.94
C ALA A 126 17.88 -1.13 8.02
N LEU A 127 18.29 -1.24 9.29
CA LEU A 127 18.01 -0.13 10.20
C LEU A 127 18.45 1.13 9.45
N SER A 128 17.53 2.09 9.26
CA SER A 128 17.88 3.33 8.56
C SER A 128 19.02 4.01 9.31
N ALA A 129 19.90 4.73 8.59
CA ALA A 129 20.98 5.47 9.24
C ALA A 129 20.43 6.37 10.37
N ALA A 130 19.28 7.00 10.15
CA ALA A 130 18.58 7.80 11.15
C ALA A 130 18.18 6.98 12.40
N ALA A 131 17.63 5.78 12.24
CA ALA A 131 17.26 4.94 13.38
C ALA A 131 18.49 4.46 14.16
N VAL A 132 19.58 4.14 13.46
CA VAL A 132 20.86 3.80 14.11
C VAL A 132 21.44 5.00 14.83
N ASP A 133 21.36 6.20 14.25
CA ASP A 133 21.86 7.43 14.85
C ASP A 133 21.09 7.79 16.12
N GLU A 134 19.75 7.69 16.12
CA GLU A 134 18.93 7.87 17.33
C GLU A 134 19.35 6.91 18.46
N ILE A 135 19.56 5.62 18.15
CA ILE A 135 19.97 4.64 19.16
C ILE A 135 21.38 4.93 19.70
N LEU A 136 22.31 5.32 18.83
CA LEU A 136 23.70 5.55 19.19
C LEU A 136 23.93 6.92 19.86
N ASP A 137 23.07 7.90 19.58
CA ASP A 137 23.15 9.24 20.13
C ASP A 137 22.28 9.43 21.38
N GLU A 138 21.56 8.39 21.81
CA GLU A 138 20.88 8.36 23.12
C GLU A 138 21.89 8.48 24.27
N VAL A 139 21.59 9.38 25.21
CA VAL A 139 22.38 9.62 26.41
C VAL A 139 22.09 8.53 27.44
N VAL A 140 23.10 7.75 27.80
CA VAL A 140 22.93 6.60 28.71
C VAL A 140 23.65 6.74 30.05
N GLU A 141 24.63 7.65 30.13
CA GLU A 141 25.38 7.90 31.36
C GLU A 141 25.72 9.39 31.46
N GLY A 142 25.03 10.10 32.36
CA GLY A 142 25.22 11.54 32.57
C GLY A 142 24.98 12.35 31.30
N ALA A 143 26.07 12.79 30.65
CA ALA A 143 26.05 13.56 29.41
C ALA A 143 26.62 12.78 28.21
N LEU A 144 26.93 11.48 28.38
CA LEU A 144 27.54 10.65 27.36
C LEU A 144 26.52 9.77 26.63
N THR A 145 26.62 9.78 25.30
CA THR A 145 25.83 8.89 24.44
C THR A 145 26.46 7.51 24.29
N MET A 146 25.69 6.51 23.83
CA MET A 146 26.22 5.16 23.54
C MET A 146 27.43 5.21 22.59
N ARG A 147 27.36 6.03 21.54
CA ARG A 147 28.45 6.23 20.59
C ARG A 147 29.69 6.81 21.25
N GLN A 148 29.50 7.80 22.11
CA GLN A 148 30.57 8.47 22.84
C GLN A 148 31.26 7.49 23.79
N ILE A 149 30.51 6.66 24.51
CA ILE A 149 31.06 5.64 25.40
C ILE A 149 31.87 4.60 24.62
N LEU A 150 31.35 4.09 23.50
CA LEU A 150 32.08 3.12 22.66
C LEU A 150 33.40 3.69 22.13
N ARG A 151 33.45 4.98 21.77
CA ARG A 151 34.71 5.63 21.38
C ARG A 151 35.73 5.70 22.52
N LEU A 152 35.28 6.02 23.73
CA LEU A 152 36.16 6.10 24.90
C LEU A 152 36.69 4.70 25.28
N LEU A 153 35.83 3.68 25.26
CA LEU A 153 36.21 2.29 25.50
C LEU A 153 37.25 1.81 24.49
N LEU A 154 37.07 2.13 23.20
CA LEU A 154 38.05 1.80 22.17
C LEU A 154 39.43 2.43 22.46
N ALA A 155 39.45 3.69 22.89
CA ALA A 155 40.71 4.38 23.20
C ALA A 155 41.43 3.77 24.40
N GLU A 156 40.70 3.44 25.48
CA GLU A 156 41.28 2.78 26.65
C GLU A 156 41.80 1.38 26.31
N ALA A 157 41.04 0.60 25.54
CA ALA A 157 41.33 -0.81 25.29
C ALA A 157 42.37 -1.04 24.18
N MET A 158 42.39 -0.19 23.15
CA MET A 158 43.19 -0.42 21.93
C MET A 158 44.06 0.79 21.54
N GLY A 159 43.83 1.97 22.13
CA GLY A 159 44.58 3.18 21.85
C GLY A 159 46.00 3.15 22.40
N LYS A 160 46.90 3.92 21.79
CA LYS A 160 48.25 4.11 22.36
C LYS A 160 48.14 4.79 23.72
N ALA A 161 48.85 4.27 24.70
CA ALA A 161 49.03 4.93 25.99
C ALA A 161 50.31 5.78 25.99
N THR A 162 50.27 6.94 26.62
CA THR A 162 51.45 7.80 26.86
C THR A 162 51.46 8.30 28.30
N GLY A 163 52.66 8.58 28.83
CA GLY A 163 52.86 9.02 30.21
C GLY A 163 52.77 7.91 31.27
N GLY A 164 52.71 6.64 30.86
CA GLY A 164 52.80 5.51 31.78
C GLY A 164 54.07 5.56 32.65
N GLY A 165 53.94 5.25 33.94
CA GLY A 165 55.02 5.39 34.94
C GLY A 165 55.20 6.81 35.48
N THR A 166 54.37 7.76 35.06
CA THR A 166 54.32 9.14 35.61
C THR A 166 52.97 9.40 36.28
N THR A 167 52.77 10.61 36.82
CA THR A 167 51.48 11.02 37.43
C THR A 167 50.40 11.42 36.42
N SER A 168 50.69 11.34 35.11
CA SER A 168 49.75 11.69 34.05
C SER A 168 49.76 10.60 32.99
N ILE A 169 48.60 9.97 32.77
CA ILE A 169 48.43 8.97 31.72
C ILE A 169 47.37 9.43 30.72
N ALA A 170 47.60 9.17 29.43
CA ALA A 170 46.63 9.46 28.40
C ALA A 170 46.50 8.31 27.39
N PHE A 171 45.28 8.09 26.91
CA PHE A 171 44.91 7.09 25.91
C PHE A 171 44.42 7.81 24.65
N ARG A 172 45.01 7.43 23.52
CA ARG A 172 44.86 8.17 22.26
C ARG A 172 43.79 7.55 21.37
N ASP A 173 43.25 8.36 20.46
CA ASP A 173 42.37 7.86 19.41
C ASP A 173 43.13 6.93 18.44
N ASN A 174 42.39 6.18 17.63
CA ASN A 174 42.97 5.22 16.69
C ASN A 174 43.87 5.89 15.62
N ALA A 175 43.60 7.16 15.28
CA ALA A 175 44.42 7.92 14.33
C ALA A 175 45.63 8.61 15.00
N ASP A 176 45.80 8.48 16.32
CA ASP A 176 46.89 9.08 17.10
C ASP A 176 46.97 10.62 16.98
N THR A 177 45.81 11.27 16.88
CA THR A 177 45.68 12.73 16.71
C THR A 177 45.35 13.45 18.01
N LYS A 178 44.64 12.81 18.94
CA LYS A 178 44.17 13.42 20.20
C LYS A 178 44.11 12.43 21.35
N ASN A 179 44.15 12.96 22.56
CA ASN A 179 43.90 12.18 23.77
C ASN A 179 42.38 12.09 23.97
N ARG A 180 41.86 10.86 24.00
CA ARG A 180 40.44 10.59 24.26
C ARG A 180 40.17 10.49 25.76
N ILE A 181 41.14 9.98 26.51
CA ILE A 181 41.11 9.90 27.96
C ILE A 181 42.45 10.44 28.44
N ALA A 182 42.42 11.37 29.38
CA ALA A 182 43.59 11.82 30.12
C ALA A 182 43.28 11.80 31.61
N ALA A 183 44.18 11.25 32.42
CA ALA A 183 43.97 11.13 33.84
C ALA A 183 45.22 11.47 34.65
N THR A 184 45.01 12.09 35.81
CA THR A 184 46.02 12.19 36.85
C THR A 184 45.96 10.94 37.70
N VAL A 185 47.09 10.25 37.81
CA VAL A 185 47.20 8.99 38.53
C VAL A 185 48.18 9.06 39.69
N ASP A 186 47.90 8.30 40.74
CA ASP A 186 48.86 8.06 41.82
C ASP A 186 49.88 6.97 41.43
N ALA A 187 50.79 6.64 42.35
CA ALA A 187 51.82 5.62 42.14
C ALA A 187 51.26 4.21 41.90
N ASN A 188 50.00 3.95 42.27
CA ASN A 188 49.33 2.67 42.05
C ASN A 188 48.49 2.66 40.75
N GLY A 189 48.47 3.77 40.01
CA GLY A 189 47.65 3.93 38.81
C GLY A 189 46.19 4.28 39.11
N ASN A 190 45.83 4.61 40.35
CA ASN A 190 44.46 5.05 40.67
C ASN A 190 44.22 6.44 40.09
N ARG A 191 43.09 6.63 39.41
CA ARG A 191 42.72 7.91 38.80
C ARG A 191 42.12 8.85 39.85
N SER A 192 42.68 10.05 39.97
CA SER A 192 42.22 11.12 40.88
C SER A 192 41.51 12.27 40.14
N ALA A 193 41.79 12.43 38.85
CA ALA A 193 41.09 13.33 37.94
C ALA A 193 41.07 12.70 36.54
N VAL A 194 39.96 12.84 35.82
CA VAL A 194 39.79 12.28 34.46
C VAL A 194 39.15 13.33 33.56
N THR A 195 39.76 13.54 32.40
CA THR A 195 39.22 14.35 31.31
C THR A 195 38.92 13.43 30.13
N LEU A 196 37.71 13.57 29.58
CA LEU A 196 37.22 12.76 28.45
C LEU A 196 36.99 13.65 27.23
N ASP A 197 37.44 13.19 26.07
CA ASP A 197 37.10 13.77 24.76
C ASP A 197 36.43 12.70 23.89
N ALA A 198 35.10 12.71 23.87
CA ALA A 198 34.30 11.71 23.18
C ALA A 198 33.89 12.11 21.74
N SER A 199 34.47 13.19 21.19
CA SER A 199 34.20 13.71 19.83
C SER A 199 34.86 12.89 18.71
#